data_AF-A0A9E2GD83-F1
#
_entry.id   AF-A0A9E2GD83-F1
#
_cell.length_a   1.000
_cell.length_b   1.000
_cell.length_c   1.000
_cell.angle_alpha   90.00
_cell.angle_beta   90.00
_cell.angle_gamma   90.00
#
_symmetry.space_group_name_H-M   'P 1'
#
loop_
_entity.id
_entity.type
_entity.pdbx_description
1 polymer ?
#
loop_
_entity_poly.entity_id
_entity_poly.type
_entity_poly.pdbx_seq_one_letter_code
_entity_poly.pdbx_strand_id
1 'polypeptide(L)'
;MEQALSTDNIVYDPDMGAENGSRNMTNLAGFLSLQTIDGRLNTFSISKVVYSDTTNVAGKTVQLDLKGIIDWTDIAIEELEKVYEEYLEANWDGYGAMPISRETYSEARKLLRMMPSSSPMPDISAEPDGEITFEWYKEKYSVFVISVGGNNLITYAGLFGKSNKIHGTEYFADELPEIIRHCIQRLFP
;
A
#
# COMPACT_ATOMS: atom_id res chain seq x y z
N MET A 1 -18.84 -35.80 57.33
CA MET A 1 -18.82 -34.33 57.19
C MET A 1 -17.37 -33.91 57.31
N GLU A 2 -16.62 -33.81 56.21
CA GLU A 2 -16.53 -32.62 55.34
C GLU A 2 -16.04 -31.40 56.14
N GLN A 3 -14.94 -30.70 55.84
CA GLN A 3 -14.16 -30.54 54.61
C GLN A 3 -12.68 -30.32 54.93
N ALA A 4 -11.79 -30.85 54.09
CA ALA A 4 -10.37 -30.52 54.05
C ALA A 4 -10.11 -29.58 52.87
N LEU A 5 -9.31 -28.54 53.12
CA LEU A 5 -8.83 -27.56 52.15
C LEU A 5 -8.08 -28.27 51.00
N SER A 6 -8.61 -28.18 49.78
CA SER A 6 -7.96 -28.66 48.56
C SER A 6 -7.13 -27.54 47.96
N THR A 7 -5.84 -27.79 47.84
CA THR A 7 -4.86 -26.99 47.10
C THR A 7 -5.07 -27.25 45.61
N ASP A 8 -5.57 -26.27 44.86
CA ASP A 8 -5.66 -26.41 43.41
C ASP A 8 -4.27 -26.27 42.78
N ASN A 9 -3.81 -27.40 42.26
CA ASN A 9 -2.66 -27.54 41.38
C ASN A 9 -2.89 -26.74 40.09
N ILE A 10 -2.05 -25.74 39.84
CA ILE A 10 -1.89 -25.16 38.50
C ILE A 10 -1.11 -26.18 37.68
N VAL A 11 -1.81 -26.88 36.79
CA VAL A 11 -1.20 -27.74 35.77
C VAL A 11 -0.52 -26.82 34.75
N TYR A 12 0.81 -26.89 34.68
CA TYR A 12 1.61 -26.27 33.63
C TYR A 12 1.42 -27.12 32.35
N ASP A 13 0.69 -26.59 31.38
CA ASP A 13 0.56 -27.17 30.04
C ASP A 13 1.70 -26.64 29.15
N PRO A 14 2.64 -27.49 28.67
CA PRO A 14 3.78 -27.05 27.88
C PRO A 14 3.48 -26.94 26.37
N ASP A 15 2.23 -27.01 25.92
CA ASP A 15 1.89 -27.03 24.48
C ASP A 15 1.13 -25.78 23.98
N MET A 16 1.45 -24.60 24.53
CA MET A 16 1.16 -23.35 23.81
C MET A 16 2.17 -23.18 22.69
N GLY A 17 1.85 -23.80 21.56
CA GLY A 17 2.49 -23.57 20.28
C GLY A 17 2.63 -22.08 20.02
N ALA A 18 3.84 -21.67 19.71
CA ALA A 18 4.12 -20.37 19.14
C ALA A 18 3.35 -20.24 17.82
N GLU A 19 2.18 -19.60 17.86
CA GLU A 19 1.58 -18.98 16.68
C GLU A 19 2.44 -17.77 16.31
N ASN A 20 3.60 -18.08 15.73
CA ASN A 20 4.31 -17.17 14.86
C ASN A 20 3.41 -17.03 13.63
N GLY A 21 2.49 -16.06 13.68
CA GLY A 21 1.68 -15.63 12.56
C GLY A 21 2.55 -15.00 11.49
N SER A 22 3.36 -15.83 10.82
CA SER A 22 3.99 -15.54 9.55
C SER A 22 2.84 -15.33 8.56
N ARG A 23 2.39 -14.07 8.43
CA ARG A 23 1.45 -13.62 7.41
C ARG A 23 2.11 -13.82 6.04
N ASN A 24 1.98 -15.04 5.56
CA ASN A 24 2.55 -15.51 4.33
C ASN A 24 1.73 -14.92 3.18
N MET A 25 2.30 -13.96 2.45
CA MET A 25 1.91 -13.68 1.06
C MET A 25 2.35 -14.87 0.18
N THR A 26 1.80 -16.07 0.42
CA THR A 26 2.20 -17.31 -0.27
C THR A 26 1.74 -17.41 -1.72
N ASN A 27 1.24 -16.33 -2.33
CA ASN A 27 0.87 -16.38 -3.74
C ASN A 27 1.10 -15.05 -4.46
N LEU A 28 2.37 -14.78 -4.79
CA LEU A 28 2.72 -13.83 -5.85
C LEU A 28 2.08 -14.21 -7.21
N ALA A 29 1.70 -15.49 -7.39
CA ALA A 29 1.00 -15.98 -8.57
C ALA A 29 -0.53 -15.75 -8.53
N GLY A 30 -1.12 -15.61 -7.34
CA GLY A 30 -2.54 -15.25 -7.17
C GLY A 30 -2.77 -13.74 -7.24
N PHE A 31 -1.82 -12.95 -6.73
CA PHE A 31 -1.82 -11.48 -6.80
C PHE A 31 -1.69 -10.92 -8.23
N LEU A 32 -1.22 -11.74 -9.19
CA LEU A 32 -1.10 -11.38 -10.61
C LEU A 32 -2.20 -12.00 -11.48
N SER A 33 -3.32 -12.44 -10.90
CA SER A 33 -4.42 -12.97 -11.70
C SER A 33 -5.08 -11.84 -12.49
N LEU A 34 -4.62 -11.62 -13.72
CA LEU A 34 -5.37 -10.91 -14.76
C LEU A 34 -6.72 -11.61 -14.94
N GLN A 35 -7.75 -11.13 -14.25
CA GLN A 35 -9.12 -11.55 -14.51
C GLN A 35 -9.54 -10.93 -15.85
N THR A 36 -9.40 -11.73 -16.90
CA THR A 36 -10.07 -11.49 -18.18
C THR A 36 -11.56 -11.75 -17.95
N ILE A 37 -12.36 -10.70 -17.79
CA ILE A 37 -13.82 -10.81 -17.79
C ILE A 37 -14.36 -9.89 -18.89
N ASP A 38 -15.00 -10.54 -19.88
CA ASP A 38 -15.85 -9.98 -20.94
C ASP A 38 -15.29 -8.86 -21.82
N GLY A 39 -14.42 -9.22 -22.77
CA GLY A 39 -14.50 -8.80 -24.18
C GLY A 39 -14.55 -7.30 -24.53
N ARG A 40 -14.39 -6.42 -23.55
CA ARG A 40 -14.32 -4.96 -23.66
C ARG A 40 -13.04 -4.55 -22.97
N LEU A 41 -12.06 -4.20 -23.78
CA LEU A 41 -11.00 -3.31 -23.34
C LEU A 41 -11.69 -2.01 -22.93
N ASN A 42 -11.97 -1.82 -21.64
CA ASN A 42 -12.16 -0.47 -21.12
C ASN A 42 -10.79 0.21 -21.21
N THR A 43 -10.58 0.86 -22.34
CA THR A 43 -9.49 1.81 -22.54
C THR A 43 -9.62 2.90 -21.50
N PHE A 44 -8.65 2.94 -20.59
CA PHE A 44 -8.38 4.02 -19.64
C PHE A 44 -8.54 5.40 -20.27
N SER A 45 -9.11 6.33 -19.51
CA SER A 45 -8.85 7.76 -19.67
C SER A 45 -8.90 8.43 -18.29
N ILE A 46 -8.02 8.00 -17.38
CA ILE A 46 -7.46 8.99 -16.46
C ILE A 46 -6.33 9.60 -17.26
N SER A 47 -6.62 10.78 -17.80
CA SER A 47 -5.63 11.66 -18.40
C SER A 47 -4.36 11.59 -17.56
N LYS A 48 -3.30 11.04 -18.13
CA LYS A 48 -1.94 11.40 -17.76
C LYS A 48 -1.91 12.92 -17.92
N VAL A 49 -2.15 13.66 -16.84
CA VAL A 49 -1.97 15.11 -16.83
C VAL A 49 -0.47 15.28 -16.95
N VAL A 50 -0.01 15.30 -18.20
CA VAL A 50 1.27 15.89 -18.54
C VAL A 50 1.07 17.35 -18.17
N TYR A 51 1.60 17.73 -17.01
CA TYR A 51 1.74 19.12 -16.59
C TYR A 51 2.70 19.83 -17.54
N SER A 52 2.27 20.04 -18.79
CA SER A 52 2.91 20.93 -19.75
C SER A 52 1.92 22.04 -20.03
N ASP A 53 1.75 22.93 -19.05
CA ASP A 53 1.10 24.21 -19.31
C ASP A 53 2.04 25.01 -20.22
N THR A 54 1.80 24.96 -21.53
CA THR A 54 2.44 25.89 -22.46
C THR A 54 1.74 27.23 -22.31
N THR A 55 2.34 28.14 -21.55
CA THR A 55 1.88 29.54 -21.52
C THR A 55 2.52 30.30 -22.67
N ASN A 56 1.70 31.06 -23.39
CA ASN A 56 2.18 31.93 -24.46
C ASN A 56 2.66 33.24 -23.84
N VAL A 57 3.97 33.40 -23.70
CA VAL A 57 4.57 34.65 -23.21
C VAL A 57 5.22 35.35 -24.40
N ALA A 58 4.65 36.48 -24.82
CA ALA A 58 5.17 37.32 -25.90
C ALA A 58 5.42 36.57 -27.24
N GLY A 59 4.53 35.64 -27.61
CA GLY A 59 4.59 34.92 -28.90
C GLY A 59 5.63 33.80 -28.95
N LYS A 60 6.21 33.41 -27.81
CA LYS A 60 7.04 32.21 -27.68
C LYS A 60 6.32 31.17 -26.82
N THR A 61 6.22 29.95 -27.36
CA THR A 61 5.84 28.76 -26.60
C THR A 61 6.96 28.41 -25.64
N VAL A 62 6.73 28.54 -24.33
CA VAL A 62 7.67 28.09 -23.30
C VAL A 62 7.17 26.74 -22.78
N GLN A 63 8.03 25.72 -22.77
CA GLN A 63 7.76 24.49 -22.03
C GLN A 63 8.03 24.76 -20.55
N LEU A 64 6.97 24.74 -19.73
CA LEU A 64 7.10 24.81 -18.28
C LEU A 64 7.45 23.41 -17.78
N ASP A 65 8.72 23.20 -17.41
CA ASP A 65 9.13 21.97 -16.73
C ASP A 65 8.66 22.04 -15.27
N LEU A 66 7.43 21.59 -15.04
CA LEU A 66 6.78 21.60 -13.73
C LEU A 66 7.29 20.48 -12.79
N LYS A 67 8.29 19.69 -13.21
CA LYS A 67 8.88 18.56 -12.45
C LYS A 67 9.47 18.90 -11.08
N GLY A 68 9.43 20.17 -10.64
CA GLY A 68 9.84 20.57 -9.30
C GLY A 68 8.89 21.53 -8.58
N ILE A 69 7.68 21.77 -9.11
CA ILE A 69 6.77 22.81 -8.58
C ILE A 69 5.53 22.20 -7.91
N ILE A 70 5.11 21.00 -8.30
CA ILE A 70 3.92 20.35 -7.74
C ILE A 70 4.38 19.19 -6.88
N ASP A 71 4.22 19.35 -5.56
CA ASP A 71 4.31 18.25 -4.61
C ASP A 71 3.13 17.31 -4.89
N TRP A 72 3.41 16.12 -5.44
CA TRP A 72 2.38 15.14 -5.76
C TRP A 72 1.68 14.62 -4.49
N THR A 73 2.26 14.84 -3.31
CA THR A 73 1.73 14.38 -2.02
C THR A 73 0.31 14.89 -1.78
N ASP A 74 0.01 16.15 -2.12
CA ASP A 74 -1.33 16.71 -1.92
C ASP A 74 -2.37 16.01 -2.81
N ILE A 75 -2.00 15.73 -4.07
CA ILE A 75 -2.85 15.00 -5.02
C ILE A 75 -3.09 13.56 -4.53
N ALA A 76 -2.04 12.90 -4.04
CA ALA A 76 -2.15 11.56 -3.48
C ALA A 76 -3.01 11.52 -2.21
N ILE A 77 -2.98 12.58 -1.38
CA ILE A 77 -3.84 12.68 -0.20
C ILE A 77 -5.31 12.84 -0.61
N GLU A 78 -5.61 13.63 -1.65
CA GLU A 78 -6.97 13.74 -2.18
C GLU A 78 -7.48 12.41 -2.77
N GLU A 79 -6.62 11.65 -3.44
CA GLU A 79 -6.95 10.32 -3.94
C GLU A 79 -7.20 9.33 -2.80
N LEU A 80 -6.34 9.35 -1.78
CA LEU A 80 -6.51 8.55 -0.57
C LEU A 80 -7.83 8.85 0.15
N GLU A 81 -8.24 10.12 0.22
CA GLU A 81 -9.53 10.51 0.81
C GLU A 81 -10.71 9.92 0.04
N LYS A 82 -10.67 9.93 -1.30
CA LYS A 82 -11.71 9.30 -2.13
C LYS A 82 -11.77 7.79 -1.91
N VAL A 83 -10.61 7.12 -1.91
CA VAL A 83 -10.53 5.67 -1.62
C VAL A 83 -11.12 5.38 -0.25
N TYR A 84 -10.77 6.17 0.76
CA TYR A 84 -11.32 6.00 2.10
C TYR A 84 -12.84 6.12 2.12
N GLU A 85 -13.40 7.18 1.52
CA GLU A 85 -14.85 7.43 1.46
C GLU A 85 -15.60 6.35 0.69
N GLU A 86 -15.04 5.83 -0.40
CA GLU A 86 -15.66 4.80 -1.25
C GLU A 86 -15.80 3.45 -0.52
N TYR A 87 -14.84 3.10 0.34
CA TYR A 87 -14.76 1.79 1.00
C TYR A 87 -15.03 1.85 2.52
N LEU A 88 -15.87 2.80 2.96
CA LEU A 88 -16.32 2.92 4.36
C LEU A 88 -17.31 1.83 4.79
N GLU A 89 -18.01 1.24 3.83
CA GLU A 89 -19.05 0.24 4.10
C GLU A 89 -18.50 -1.17 3.94
N ALA A 90 -18.83 -2.06 4.88
CA ALA A 90 -18.47 -3.47 4.78
C ALA A 90 -19.15 -4.12 3.56
N ASN A 91 -18.54 -5.19 3.05
CA ASN A 91 -18.99 -5.97 1.91
C ASN A 91 -19.12 -5.14 0.62
N TRP A 92 -18.28 -4.12 0.45
CA TRP A 92 -18.25 -3.26 -0.74
C TRP A 92 -17.93 -4.03 -2.04
N ASP A 93 -17.26 -5.17 -1.93
CA ASP A 93 -16.94 -6.06 -3.05
C ASP A 93 -18.00 -7.15 -3.30
N GLY A 94 -18.99 -7.29 -2.42
CA GLY A 94 -19.99 -8.37 -2.46
C GLY A 94 -19.49 -9.74 -1.99
N TYR A 95 -18.24 -9.84 -1.51
CA TYR A 95 -17.61 -11.08 -1.02
C TYR A 95 -17.15 -10.99 0.44
N GLY A 96 -17.66 -10.00 1.18
CA GLY A 96 -17.42 -9.82 2.60
C GLY A 96 -16.22 -8.94 2.93
N ALA A 97 -15.80 -8.04 2.02
CA ALA A 97 -14.71 -7.12 2.30
C ALA A 97 -14.94 -6.31 3.59
N MET A 98 -13.86 -6.05 4.31
CA MET A 98 -13.87 -5.20 5.49
C MET A 98 -13.85 -3.72 5.07
N PRO A 99 -14.49 -2.84 5.84
CA PRO A 99 -14.38 -1.41 5.61
C PRO A 99 -12.97 -0.93 5.99
N ILE A 100 -12.50 0.13 5.33
CA ILE A 100 -11.23 0.76 5.71
C ILE A 100 -11.40 1.42 7.09
N SER A 101 -10.49 1.08 8.01
CA SER A 101 -10.47 1.70 9.34
C SER A 101 -9.89 3.11 9.33
N ARG A 102 -10.23 3.93 10.34
CA ARG A 102 -9.66 5.28 10.47
C ARG A 102 -8.16 5.23 10.77
N GLU A 103 -7.72 4.18 11.46
CA GLU A 103 -6.34 3.88 11.76
C GLU A 103 -5.57 3.58 10.46
N THR A 104 -6.12 2.73 9.58
CA THR A 104 -5.58 2.44 8.25
C THR A 104 -5.42 3.72 7.44
N TYR A 105 -6.47 4.55 7.35
CA TYR A 105 -6.41 5.83 6.64
C TYR A 105 -5.35 6.78 7.21
N SER A 106 -5.25 6.87 8.53
CA SER A 106 -4.29 7.75 9.21
C SER A 106 -2.84 7.30 8.95
N GLU A 107 -2.61 5.98 8.98
CA GLU A 107 -1.31 5.36 8.68
C GLU A 107 -0.94 5.54 7.20
N ALA A 108 -1.86 5.28 6.29
CA ALA A 108 -1.71 5.52 4.84
C ALA A 108 -1.33 6.98 4.54
N ARG A 109 -2.03 7.93 5.17
CA ARG A 109 -1.74 9.36 5.01
C ARG A 109 -0.37 9.75 5.57
N LYS A 110 0.05 9.10 6.68
CA LYS A 110 1.38 9.30 7.27
C LYS A 110 2.46 8.79 6.30
N LEU A 111 2.25 7.63 5.69
CA LEU A 111 3.18 7.05 4.72
C LEU A 111 3.40 8.00 3.54
N LEU A 112 2.33 8.49 2.90
CA LEU A 112 2.42 9.43 1.77
C LEU A 112 3.25 10.68 2.11
N ARG A 113 3.06 11.25 3.30
CA ARG A 113 3.80 12.43 3.76
C ARG A 113 5.28 12.18 4.06
N MET A 114 5.66 10.93 4.31
CA MET A 114 7.03 10.53 4.60
C MET A 114 7.79 10.09 3.33
N MET A 115 7.09 9.93 2.21
CA MET A 115 7.72 9.54 0.96
C MET A 115 8.69 10.63 0.47
N PRO A 116 9.83 10.25 -0.13
CA PRO A 116 10.74 11.22 -0.73
C PRO A 116 10.04 12.01 -1.84
N SER A 117 10.18 13.33 -1.88
CA SER A 117 9.59 14.16 -2.94
C SER A 117 10.08 13.81 -4.36
N SER A 118 11.22 13.12 -4.46
CA SER A 118 11.77 12.58 -5.71
C SER A 118 11.08 11.29 -6.20
N SER A 119 10.28 10.61 -5.36
CA SER A 119 9.55 9.42 -5.81
C SER A 119 8.36 9.83 -6.66
N PRO A 120 7.97 9.02 -7.66
CA PRO A 120 6.70 9.24 -8.33
C PRO A 120 5.53 8.96 -7.37
N MET A 121 4.38 9.55 -7.68
CA MET A 121 3.12 9.26 -7.00
C MET A 121 2.78 7.75 -7.17
N PRO A 122 2.41 7.05 -6.09
CA PRO A 122 1.89 5.69 -6.18
C PRO A 122 0.46 5.67 -6.73
N ASP A 123 0.08 4.54 -7.31
CA ASP A 123 -1.32 4.17 -7.47
C ASP A 123 -1.87 3.69 -6.11
N ILE A 124 -3.05 4.16 -5.71
CA ILE A 124 -3.66 3.88 -4.39
C ILE A 124 -4.87 2.97 -4.58
N SER A 125 -5.00 1.92 -3.76
CA SER A 125 -6.12 0.98 -3.84
C SER A 125 -6.47 0.40 -2.47
N ALA A 126 -7.71 -0.06 -2.32
CA ALA A 126 -8.18 -0.74 -1.12
C ALA A 126 -8.14 -2.27 -1.32
N GLU A 127 -7.83 -2.99 -0.25
CA GLU A 127 -7.85 -4.45 -0.22
C GLU A 127 -9.07 -4.98 0.55
N PRO A 128 -9.57 -6.19 0.24
CA PRO A 128 -10.74 -6.77 0.90
C PRO A 128 -10.61 -6.95 2.43
N ASP A 129 -9.41 -6.93 2.98
CA ASP A 129 -9.17 -7.00 4.43
C ASP A 129 -9.17 -5.63 5.12
N GLY A 130 -9.47 -4.55 4.37
CA GLY A 130 -9.51 -3.19 4.89
C GLY A 130 -8.13 -2.53 4.97
N GLU A 131 -7.12 -3.15 4.36
CA GLU A 131 -5.80 -2.53 4.13
C GLU A 131 -5.84 -1.58 2.93
N ILE A 132 -4.86 -0.67 2.88
CA ILE A 132 -4.62 0.23 1.75
C ILE A 132 -3.29 -0.12 1.12
N THR A 133 -3.32 -0.31 -0.20
CA THR A 133 -2.16 -0.64 -1.02
C THR A 133 -1.67 0.57 -1.79
N PHE A 134 -0.35 0.74 -1.83
CA PHE A 134 0.37 1.71 -2.65
C PHE A 134 1.25 0.96 -3.64
N GLU A 135 1.02 1.15 -4.93
CA GLU A 135 1.79 0.52 -6.00
C GLU A 135 2.63 1.54 -6.77
N TRP A 136 3.90 1.20 -6.98
CA TRP A 136 4.77 1.85 -7.95
C TRP A 136 5.10 0.86 -9.04
N TYR A 137 4.45 1.02 -10.19
CA TYR A 137 4.78 0.27 -11.39
C TYR A 137 5.68 1.06 -12.32
N LYS A 138 6.82 0.48 -12.73
CA LYS A 138 7.71 1.07 -13.74
C LYS A 138 7.60 0.37 -15.08
N GLU A 139 7.74 -0.94 -15.08
CA GLU A 139 7.71 -1.79 -16.27
C GLU A 139 7.58 -3.26 -15.87
N LYS A 140 7.58 -4.16 -16.87
CA LYS A 140 7.47 -5.59 -16.63
C LYS A 140 8.59 -6.08 -15.70
N TYR A 141 8.20 -6.73 -14.60
CA TYR A 141 9.09 -7.19 -13.51
C TYR A 141 9.75 -6.08 -12.69
N SER A 142 9.28 -4.84 -12.79
CA SER A 142 9.76 -3.69 -12.03
C SER A 142 8.56 -3.01 -11.37
N VAL A 143 8.21 -3.49 -10.18
CA VAL A 143 7.05 -3.03 -9.40
C VAL A 143 7.41 -3.08 -7.92
N PHE A 144 6.91 -2.12 -7.15
CA PHE A 144 7.03 -2.14 -5.69
C PHE A 144 5.68 -1.81 -5.08
N VAL A 145 5.30 -2.56 -4.05
CA VAL A 145 4.00 -2.50 -3.41
C VAL A 145 4.19 -2.40 -1.90
N ILE A 146 3.44 -1.51 -1.26
CA ILE A 146 3.33 -1.40 0.20
C ILE A 146 1.86 -1.52 0.57
N SER A 147 1.56 -2.29 1.62
CA SER A 147 0.25 -2.36 2.25
C SER A 147 0.33 -1.88 3.71
N VAL A 148 -0.70 -1.15 4.15
CA VAL A 148 -0.88 -0.64 5.51
C VAL A 148 -2.24 -1.05 6.04
N GLY A 149 -2.30 -1.40 7.34
CA GLY A 149 -3.50 -1.92 7.99
C GLY A 149 -3.90 -1.19 9.28
N GLY A 150 -3.22 -0.09 9.62
CA GLY A 150 -3.53 0.71 10.81
C GLY A 150 -2.99 0.13 12.13
N ASN A 151 -2.02 -0.79 12.05
CA ASN A 151 -1.43 -1.48 13.20
C ASN A 151 0.05 -1.12 13.43
N ASN A 152 0.53 -0.04 12.82
CA ASN A 152 1.92 0.41 12.77
C ASN A 152 2.86 -0.63 12.14
N LEU A 153 2.35 -1.46 11.24
CA LEU A 153 3.14 -2.38 10.42
C LEU A 153 2.90 -2.06 8.96
N ILE A 154 3.98 -2.02 8.19
CA ILE A 154 3.93 -1.99 6.73
C ILE A 154 4.32 -3.36 6.21
N THR A 155 3.52 -3.92 5.32
CA THR A 155 3.90 -5.09 4.53
C THR A 155 4.34 -4.62 3.15
N TYR A 156 5.41 -5.16 2.61
CA TYR A 156 5.90 -4.73 1.30
C TYR A 156 6.37 -5.91 0.46
N ALA A 157 6.30 -5.72 -0.85
CA ALA A 157 6.83 -6.64 -1.83
C ALA A 157 7.35 -5.86 -3.05
N GLY A 158 8.42 -6.34 -3.66
CA GLY A 158 9.02 -5.69 -4.82
C GLY A 158 9.66 -6.65 -5.80
N LEU A 159 9.55 -6.33 -7.08
CA LEU A 159 10.29 -6.92 -8.18
C LEU A 159 11.18 -5.83 -8.79
N PHE A 160 12.45 -6.17 -9.03
CA PHE A 160 13.46 -5.25 -9.59
C PHE A 160 14.20 -5.95 -10.74
N GLY A 161 13.46 -6.23 -11.81
CA GLY A 161 13.86 -7.10 -12.90
C GLY A 161 13.46 -8.56 -12.69
N LYS A 162 13.86 -9.44 -13.61
CA LYS A 162 13.34 -10.81 -13.72
C LYS A 162 13.60 -11.71 -12.50
N SER A 163 14.74 -11.55 -11.85
CA SER A 163 15.23 -12.49 -10.82
C SER A 163 15.35 -11.88 -9.44
N ASN A 164 15.18 -10.56 -9.31
CA ASN A 164 15.41 -9.89 -8.05
C ASN A 164 14.09 -9.47 -7.41
N LYS A 165 13.85 -10.01 -6.22
CA LYS A 165 12.62 -9.83 -5.47
C LYS A 165 12.94 -9.49 -4.03
N ILE A 166 12.05 -8.76 -3.39
CA ILE A 166 12.08 -8.53 -1.96
C ILE A 166 10.65 -8.60 -1.42
N HIS A 167 10.50 -9.00 -0.17
CA HIS A 167 9.28 -8.84 0.58
C HIS A 167 9.60 -8.82 2.07
N GLY A 168 8.67 -8.31 2.87
CA GLY A 168 8.84 -8.29 4.32
C GLY A 168 7.74 -7.50 5.01
N THR A 169 7.90 -7.38 6.31
CA THR A 169 7.06 -6.55 7.17
C THR A 169 7.99 -5.76 8.08
N GLU A 170 7.74 -4.47 8.22
CA GLU A 170 8.52 -3.60 9.09
C GLU A 170 7.59 -2.80 10.01
N TYR A 171 8.13 -2.42 11.16
CA TYR A 171 7.44 -1.48 12.04
C TYR A 171 7.46 -0.08 11.41
N PHE A 172 6.29 0.54 11.35
CA PHE A 172 6.09 1.86 10.79
C PHE A 172 5.41 2.76 11.81
N ALA A 173 6.21 3.61 12.44
CA ALA A 173 5.73 4.67 13.31
C ALA A 173 6.23 6.01 12.76
N ASP A 174 7.18 6.65 13.42
CA ASP A 174 7.51 8.06 13.17
C ASP A 174 8.56 8.30 12.08
N GLU A 175 9.16 7.23 11.57
CA GLU A 175 10.16 7.27 10.52
C GLU A 175 9.82 6.25 9.44
N LEU A 176 10.12 6.61 8.19
CA LEU A 176 10.02 5.71 7.05
C LEU A 176 11.13 4.65 7.17
N PRO A 177 10.81 3.34 7.20
CA PRO A 177 11.83 2.30 7.30
C PRO A 177 12.80 2.39 6.11
N GLU A 178 14.10 2.30 6.40
CA GLU A 178 15.15 2.51 5.39
C GLU A 178 15.03 1.54 4.21
N ILE A 179 14.47 0.36 4.44
CA ILE A 179 14.23 -0.62 3.38
C ILE A 179 13.25 -0.10 2.32
N ILE A 180 12.23 0.68 2.73
CA ILE A 180 11.25 1.27 1.82
C ILE A 180 11.91 2.33 0.95
N ARG A 181 12.69 3.21 1.57
CA ARG A 181 13.49 4.22 0.86
C ARG A 181 14.41 3.57 -0.17
N HIS A 182 15.10 2.50 0.23
CA HIS A 182 15.98 1.75 -0.65
C HIS A 182 15.22 1.12 -1.83
N CYS A 183 14.04 0.53 -1.58
CA CYS A 183 13.22 -0.07 -2.63
C CYS A 183 12.77 0.95 -3.67
N ILE A 184 12.31 2.13 -3.24
CA ILE A 184 11.88 3.19 -4.15
C ILE A 184 13.04 3.71 -5.01
N GLN A 185 14.19 4.00 -4.40
CA GLN A 185 15.40 4.43 -5.12
C GLN A 185 15.87 3.36 -6.12
N ARG A 186 15.72 2.10 -5.74
CA ARG A 186 16.09 0.97 -6.59
C ARG A 186 15.17 0.82 -7.80
N LEU A 187 13.89 1.15 -7.64
CA LEU A 187 12.92 1.17 -8.73
C LEU A 187 13.17 2.37 -9.67
N PHE A 188 13.42 3.54 -9.10
CA PHE A 188 13.65 4.81 -9.81
C PHE A 188 15.02 5.42 -9.45
N PRO A 189 16.10 4.90 -10.06
CA PRO A 189 17.45 5.41 -9.85
C PRO A 189 17.71 6.75 -10.55
#